data_AF-A0A194X4I2-F1
#
_entry.id   AF-A0A194X4I2-F1
#
_cell.length_a   1.000
_cell.length_b   1.000
_cell.length_c   1.000
_cell.angle_alpha   90.00
_cell.angle_beta   90.00
_cell.angle_gamma   90.00
#
_symmetry.space_group_name_H-M   'P 1'
#
loop_
_entity.id
_entity.type
_entity.pdbx_description
1 polymer ?
#
loop_
_entity_poly.entity_id
_entity_poly.type
_entity_poly.pdbx_seq_one_letter_code
_entity_poly.pdbx_strand_id
1 'polypeptide(L)'
;MELLDLPVEILVLLPNHLHNIEDFKNASSSCRTLRNAFWETDPHQILQLAGAASRTFFRPDPYFLIAATVRQVRDWALESQDNSDVLRQAFMCGIEGLYDLCIAKASLTMDDIRRLHAMRFTTLNPVADLIDKAADQIALEHALASRRWREAWERVRYQVGEDFEEEWRQSLWHSTVECQGLEGLEMLTPAGLEKWRPKLVEMRTQIKNLKEKPEMYRFGRHFAFEYPHLAKEVLVSIGGYGSNR
;
A
#
# COMPACT_ATOMS: atom_id res chain seq x y z
N MET A 1 41.71 21.10 12.43
CA MET A 1 41.03 20.23 13.40
C MET A 1 40.08 19.38 12.59
N GLU A 2 40.44 18.12 12.39
CA GLU A 2 39.61 17.19 11.63
C GLU A 2 38.53 16.61 12.55
N LEU A 3 37.41 16.16 11.96
CA LEU A 3 36.28 15.61 12.72
C LEU A 3 36.70 14.43 13.62
N LEU A 4 37.65 13.62 13.16
CA LEU A 4 38.13 12.43 13.87
C LEU A 4 39.13 12.74 15.00
N ASP A 5 39.59 13.98 15.09
CA ASP A 5 40.44 14.43 16.21
C ASP A 5 39.61 14.77 17.46
N LEU A 6 38.28 14.80 17.34
CA LEU A 6 37.39 15.10 18.45
C LEU A 6 37.31 13.93 19.44
N PRO A 7 37.13 14.21 20.75
CA PRO A 7 36.86 13.18 21.75
C PRO A 7 35.61 12.37 21.40
N VAL A 8 35.59 11.09 21.76
CA VAL A 8 34.48 10.19 21.44
C VAL A 8 33.16 10.71 22.02
N GLU A 9 33.21 11.35 23.18
CA GLU A 9 32.08 11.97 23.90
C GLU A 9 31.40 13.08 23.08
N ILE A 10 32.13 13.72 22.17
CA ILE A 10 31.56 14.69 21.23
C ILE A 10 31.00 13.97 20.01
N LEU A 11 31.67 12.91 19.54
CA LEU A 11 31.23 12.13 18.39
C LEU A 11 29.89 11.41 18.65
N VAL A 12 29.63 10.92 19.87
CA VAL A 12 28.32 10.31 20.23
C VAL A 12 27.16 11.31 20.20
N LEU A 13 27.42 12.62 20.26
CA LEU A 13 26.38 13.64 20.20
C LEU A 13 25.99 14.01 18.75
N LEU A 14 26.82 13.65 17.76
CA LEU A 14 26.56 13.99 16.36
C LEU A 14 25.19 13.52 15.83
N PRO A 15 24.66 12.32 16.17
CA PRO A 15 23.33 11.89 15.74
C PRO A 15 22.19 12.87 16.08
N ASN A 16 22.35 13.68 17.14
CA ASN A 16 21.37 14.70 17.54
C ASN A 16 21.32 15.90 16.58
N HIS A 17 22.32 16.02 15.71
CA HIS A 17 22.49 17.14 14.79
C HIS A 17 22.39 16.71 13.32
N LEU A 18 22.06 15.45 13.05
CA LEU A 18 21.81 14.95 11.69
C LEU A 18 20.37 15.25 11.27
N HIS A 19 20.14 15.43 9.97
CA HIS A 19 18.82 15.82 9.48
C HIS A 19 17.86 14.64 9.42
N ASN A 20 18.35 13.44 9.12
CA ASN A 20 17.53 12.26 8.92
C ASN A 20 18.33 10.95 9.08
N ILE A 21 17.63 9.83 8.96
CA ILE A 21 18.21 8.49 9.12
C ILE A 21 19.20 8.11 8.01
N GLU A 22 19.14 8.76 6.84
CA GLU A 22 20.07 8.52 5.74
C GLU A 22 21.44 9.16 6.04
N ASP A 23 21.46 10.40 6.53
CA ASP A 23 22.67 11.07 7.02
C ASP A 23 23.35 10.22 8.10
N PHE A 24 22.56 9.69 9.04
CA PHE A 24 23.02 8.78 10.09
C PHE A 24 23.69 7.53 9.53
N LYS A 25 23.04 6.88 8.56
CA LYS A 25 23.56 5.67 7.92
C LYS A 25 24.83 5.96 7.11
N ASN A 26 24.87 7.06 6.37
CA ASN A 26 26.01 7.45 5.55
C ASN A 26 27.22 7.80 6.42
N ALA A 27 27.01 8.58 7.48
CA ALA A 27 28.06 8.92 8.43
C ALA A 27 28.62 7.69 9.17
N SER A 28 27.75 6.82 9.71
CA SER A 28 28.18 5.58 10.38
C SER A 28 28.84 4.57 9.44
N SER A 29 28.56 4.63 8.14
CA SER A 29 29.20 3.75 7.14
C SER A 29 30.52 4.28 6.60
N SER A 30 30.86 5.54 6.88
CA SER A 30 32.05 6.18 6.33
C SER A 30 33.35 5.72 7.00
N CYS A 31 33.34 5.51 8.33
CA CYS A 31 34.52 5.03 9.07
C CYS A 31 34.15 4.26 10.34
N ARG A 32 35.11 3.48 10.86
CA ARG A 32 34.91 2.66 12.08
C ARG A 32 34.69 3.50 13.34
N THR A 33 35.33 4.67 13.44
CA THR A 33 35.21 5.56 14.61
C THR A 33 33.78 6.07 14.75
N LEU A 34 33.21 6.63 13.68
CA LEU A 34 31.81 7.08 13.67
C LEU A 34 30.84 5.92 13.81
N ARG A 35 31.12 4.78 13.18
CA ARG A 35 30.31 3.56 13.37
C ARG A 35 30.21 3.16 14.84
N ASN A 36 31.33 3.16 15.55
CA ASN A 36 31.38 2.78 16.96
C ASN A 36 30.74 3.84 17.84
N ALA A 37 30.98 5.13 17.57
CA ALA A 37 30.33 6.22 18.31
C ALA A 37 28.80 6.19 18.12
N PHE A 38 28.31 5.89 16.92
CA PHE A 38 26.88 5.92 16.63
C PHE A 38 26.15 4.65 17.07
N TRP A 39 26.89 3.60 17.46
CA TRP A 39 26.30 2.32 17.86
C TRP A 39 25.35 2.45 19.06
N GLU A 40 25.69 3.32 20.02
CA GLU A 40 24.92 3.56 21.25
C GLU A 40 23.94 4.73 21.11
N THR A 41 23.53 5.08 19.88
CA THR A 41 22.58 6.18 19.66
C THR A 41 21.23 5.84 20.29
N ASP A 42 20.65 6.83 21.00
CA ASP A 42 19.35 6.66 21.65
C ASP A 42 18.26 6.21 20.65
N PRO A 43 17.52 5.13 20.93
CA PRO A 43 16.46 4.64 20.06
C PRO A 43 15.34 5.66 19.76
N HIS A 44 15.08 6.63 20.63
CA HIS A 44 14.18 7.75 20.32
C HIS A 44 14.80 8.66 19.26
N GLN A 45 16.10 8.94 19.34
CA GLN A 45 16.77 9.75 18.32
C GLN A 45 16.76 9.04 16.97
N ILE A 46 16.91 7.71 16.94
CA ILE A 46 16.76 6.93 15.71
C ILE A 46 15.34 7.04 15.13
N LEU A 47 14.30 7.00 15.98
CA LEU A 47 12.91 7.21 15.54
C LEU A 47 12.69 8.63 15.00
N GLN A 48 13.24 9.66 15.65
CA GLN A 48 13.17 11.05 15.17
C GLN A 48 13.81 11.20 13.80
N LEU A 49 15.02 10.66 13.62
CA LEU A 49 15.73 10.65 12.34
C LEU A 49 14.97 9.87 11.25
N ALA A 50 14.30 8.77 11.62
CA ALA A 50 13.44 8.02 10.71
C ALA A 50 12.18 8.82 10.32
N GLY A 51 11.58 9.51 11.28
CA GLY A 51 10.44 10.39 11.07
C GLY A 51 10.76 11.58 10.16
N ALA A 52 11.95 12.17 10.28
CA ALA A 52 12.42 13.20 9.37
C ALA A 52 12.58 12.70 7.91
N ALA A 53 12.67 11.38 7.71
CA ALA A 53 12.76 10.72 6.41
C ALA A 53 11.45 10.01 6.00
N SER A 54 10.34 10.25 6.70
CA SER A 54 9.11 9.46 6.57
C SER A 54 8.53 9.47 5.14
N ARG A 55 8.51 10.65 4.53
CA ARG A 55 7.98 10.89 3.17
C ARG A 55 8.77 10.22 2.05
N THR A 56 10.01 9.81 2.29
CA THR A 56 10.87 9.17 1.29
C THR A 56 11.05 7.68 1.58
N PHE A 57 11.40 7.32 2.81
CA PHE A 57 11.73 5.94 3.20
C PHE A 57 10.57 5.14 3.79
N PHE A 58 9.58 5.80 4.38
CA PHE A 58 8.53 5.12 5.15
C PHE A 58 7.14 5.36 4.54
N ARG A 59 7.01 5.05 3.24
CA ARG A 59 5.72 5.09 2.54
C ARG A 59 4.90 3.80 2.72
N PRO A 60 3.56 3.90 2.85
CA PRO A 60 2.78 5.14 2.97
C PRO A 60 2.99 5.82 4.33
N ASP A 61 3.31 7.12 4.28
CA ASP A 61 3.53 7.99 5.43
C ASP A 61 2.19 8.52 5.96
N PRO A 62 1.96 8.65 7.28
CA PRO A 62 2.80 8.23 8.42
C PRO A 62 2.50 6.80 8.93
N TYR A 63 1.60 6.08 8.25
CA TYR A 63 1.07 4.78 8.69
C TYR A 63 2.14 3.76 9.03
N PHE A 64 3.25 3.77 8.30
CA PHE A 64 4.26 2.75 8.46
C PHE A 64 5.05 2.87 9.77
N LEU A 65 5.42 4.09 10.16
CA LEU A 65 6.07 4.36 11.45
C LEU A 65 5.10 4.20 12.61
N ILE A 66 3.83 4.57 12.43
CA ILE A 66 2.78 4.28 13.42
C ILE A 66 2.67 2.76 13.64
N ALA A 67 2.54 1.96 12.58
CA ALA A 67 2.42 0.52 12.70
C ALA A 67 3.63 -0.13 13.41
N ALA A 68 4.82 0.42 13.21
CA ALA A 68 6.03 -0.03 13.89
C ALA A 68 6.03 0.24 15.40
N THR A 69 5.42 1.35 15.82
CA THR A 69 5.54 1.90 17.18
C THR A 69 4.27 1.78 18.02
N VAL A 70 3.12 1.49 17.40
CA VAL A 70 1.79 1.50 18.04
C VAL A 70 1.70 0.56 19.24
N ARG A 71 2.45 -0.55 19.26
CA ARG A 71 2.49 -1.46 20.40
C ARG A 71 3.12 -0.81 21.63
N GLN A 72 4.23 -0.08 21.45
CA GLN A 72 4.88 0.66 22.53
C GLN A 72 3.95 1.76 23.06
N VAL A 73 3.31 2.51 22.16
CA VAL A 73 2.34 3.55 22.54
C VAL A 73 1.14 2.96 23.28
N ARG A 74 0.62 1.80 22.83
CA ARG A 74 -0.44 1.08 23.53
C ARG A 74 0.01 0.69 24.94
N ASP A 75 1.18 0.09 25.07
CA ASP A 75 1.68 -0.39 26.36
C ASP A 75 1.86 0.80 27.33
N TRP A 76 2.44 1.91 26.87
CA TRP A 76 2.51 3.18 27.60
C TRP A 76 1.12 3.71 27.99
N ALA A 77 0.14 3.66 27.08
CA ALA A 77 -1.22 4.15 27.34
C ALA A 77 -1.95 3.32 28.40
N LEU A 78 -1.61 2.03 28.53
CA LEU A 78 -2.21 1.12 29.52
C LEU A 78 -1.65 1.30 30.94
N GLU A 79 -0.53 2.02 31.10
CA GLU A 79 0.08 2.26 32.42
C GLU A 79 -0.77 3.16 33.33
N SER A 80 -1.56 4.07 32.76
CA SER A 80 -2.42 4.98 33.53
C SER A 80 -3.65 5.44 32.75
N GLN A 81 -4.68 5.85 33.49
CA GLN A 81 -5.87 6.45 32.89
C GLN A 81 -5.54 7.76 32.17
N ASP A 82 -4.64 8.58 32.73
CA ASP A 82 -4.21 9.84 32.12
C ASP A 82 -3.53 9.60 30.76
N ASN A 83 -2.65 8.60 30.65
CA ASN A 83 -2.00 8.25 29.38
C ASN A 83 -3.03 7.75 28.34
N SER A 84 -4.02 6.98 28.80
CA SER A 84 -5.14 6.55 27.96
C SER A 84 -5.96 7.74 27.43
N ASP A 85 -6.16 8.78 28.23
CA ASP A 85 -6.86 9.99 27.78
C ASP A 85 -6.03 10.79 26.75
N VAL A 86 -4.71 10.85 26.91
CA VAL A 86 -3.81 11.42 25.90
C VAL A 86 -3.87 10.63 24.59
N LEU A 87 -3.88 9.29 24.65
CA LEU A 87 -4.05 8.46 23.45
C LEU A 87 -5.39 8.70 22.75
N ARG A 88 -6.49 8.82 23.51
CA ARG A 88 -7.81 9.15 22.95
C ARG A 88 -7.78 10.51 22.26
N GLN A 89 -7.16 11.51 22.87
CA GLN A 89 -7.02 12.83 22.29
C GLN A 89 -6.20 12.80 20.99
N ALA A 90 -5.12 12.01 20.96
CA ALA A 90 -4.32 11.83 19.75
C ALA A 90 -5.15 11.22 18.60
N PHE A 91 -5.99 10.21 18.87
CA PHE A 91 -6.93 9.67 17.88
C PHE A 91 -7.93 10.71 17.36
N MET A 92 -8.38 11.65 18.22
CA MET A 92 -9.29 12.73 17.80
C MET A 92 -8.62 13.72 16.83
N CYS A 93 -7.29 13.86 16.90
CA CYS A 93 -6.50 14.68 15.97
C CYS A 93 -6.16 13.96 14.66
N GLY A 94 -6.70 12.75 14.44
CA GLY A 94 -6.46 11.97 13.24
C GLY A 94 -5.08 11.30 13.19
N ILE A 95 -4.65 10.94 11.98
CA ILE A 95 -3.43 10.14 11.80
C ILE A 95 -2.15 10.90 12.19
N GLU A 96 -2.11 12.21 11.95
CA GLU A 96 -0.98 13.06 12.33
C GLU A 96 -0.85 13.17 13.86
N GLY A 97 -1.97 13.35 14.58
CA GLY A 97 -1.93 13.37 16.05
C GLY A 97 -1.47 12.05 16.65
N LEU A 98 -1.86 10.92 16.04
CA LEU A 98 -1.36 9.61 16.44
C LEU A 98 0.14 9.44 16.12
N TYR A 99 0.57 9.93 14.96
CA TYR A 99 1.98 9.92 14.57
C TYR A 99 2.86 10.73 15.54
N ASP A 100 2.44 11.95 15.88
CA ASP A 100 3.15 12.81 16.83
C ASP A 100 3.27 12.12 18.20
N LEU A 101 2.22 11.44 18.64
CA LEU A 101 2.25 10.66 19.88
C LEU A 101 3.23 9.48 19.79
N CYS A 102 3.25 8.76 18.66
CA CYS A 102 4.22 7.71 18.38
C CYS A 102 5.66 8.23 18.46
N ILE A 103 5.95 9.35 17.82
CA ILE A 103 7.27 9.99 17.86
C ILE A 103 7.65 10.42 19.29
N ALA A 104 6.67 10.87 20.09
CA ALA A 104 6.91 11.34 21.45
C ALA A 104 7.07 10.24 22.50
N LYS A 105 6.49 9.05 22.29
CA LYS A 105 6.38 8.00 23.33
C LYS A 105 7.02 6.67 22.97
N ALA A 106 7.36 6.45 21.70
CA ALA A 106 7.99 5.23 21.26
C ALA A 106 9.45 5.46 20.89
N SER A 107 10.13 4.35 20.60
CA SER A 107 11.50 4.35 20.14
C SER A 107 11.70 3.26 19.10
N LEU A 108 12.74 3.38 18.25
CA LEU A 108 13.09 2.35 17.28
C LEU A 108 14.59 2.13 17.26
N THR A 109 15.01 0.88 17.19
CA THR A 109 16.42 0.54 16.97
C THR A 109 16.75 0.51 15.48
N MET A 110 18.04 0.55 15.13
CA MET A 110 18.46 0.32 13.75
C MET A 110 18.06 -1.08 13.22
N ASP A 111 17.92 -2.07 14.09
CA ASP A 111 17.43 -3.40 13.71
C ASP A 111 15.94 -3.38 13.39
N ASP A 112 15.15 -2.59 14.11
CA ASP A 112 13.76 -2.34 13.73
C ASP A 112 13.65 -1.66 12.38
N ILE A 113 14.48 -0.64 12.11
CA ILE A 113 14.50 0.03 10.80
C ILE A 113 14.83 -0.97 9.68
N ARG A 114 15.80 -1.87 9.88
CA ARG A 114 16.14 -2.92 8.90
C ARG A 114 14.98 -3.89 8.68
N ARG A 115 14.34 -4.33 9.77
CA ARG A 115 13.17 -5.23 9.72
C ARG A 115 12.00 -4.60 8.98
N LEU A 116 11.70 -3.33 9.28
CA LEU A 116 10.68 -2.55 8.59
C LEU A 116 11.01 -2.41 7.10
N HIS A 117 12.24 -2.02 6.77
CA HIS A 117 12.68 -1.91 5.39
C HIS A 117 12.49 -3.25 4.64
N ALA A 118 12.88 -4.39 5.22
CA ALA A 118 12.64 -5.69 4.61
C ALA A 118 11.14 -5.97 4.39
N MET A 119 10.31 -5.74 5.41
CA MET A 119 8.85 -5.94 5.36
C MET A 119 8.18 -5.09 4.28
N ARG A 120 8.69 -3.88 4.03
CA ARG A 120 8.22 -3.01 2.95
C ARG A 120 8.30 -3.71 1.60
N PHE A 121 9.44 -4.34 1.27
CA PHE A 121 9.61 -5.00 -0.02
C PHE A 121 8.91 -6.35 -0.10
N THR A 122 8.85 -7.11 1.00
CA THR A 122 8.29 -8.47 0.98
C THR A 122 6.78 -8.53 1.08
N THR A 123 6.16 -7.54 1.72
CA THR A 123 4.74 -7.63 2.10
C THR A 123 3.98 -6.38 1.71
N LEU A 124 4.48 -5.19 2.06
CA LEU A 124 3.70 -3.97 1.87
C LEU A 124 3.65 -3.49 0.43
N ASN A 125 4.77 -3.50 -0.30
CA ASN A 125 4.78 -3.13 -1.71
C ASN A 125 3.86 -4.06 -2.53
N PRO A 126 3.91 -5.39 -2.39
CA PRO A 126 2.94 -6.26 -3.05
C PRO A 126 1.48 -5.93 -2.72
N VAL A 127 1.17 -5.59 -1.47
CA VAL A 127 -0.18 -5.20 -1.06
C VAL A 127 -0.57 -3.85 -1.66
N ALA A 128 0.33 -2.87 -1.67
CA ALA A 128 0.11 -1.57 -2.32
C ALA A 128 -0.14 -1.74 -3.82
N ASP A 129 0.66 -2.56 -4.50
CA ASP A 129 0.50 -2.88 -5.92
C ASP A 129 -0.87 -3.54 -6.20
N LEU A 130 -1.36 -4.39 -5.29
CA LEU A 130 -2.69 -4.99 -5.39
C LEU A 130 -3.81 -3.95 -5.22
N ILE A 131 -3.65 -3.00 -4.29
CA ILE A 131 -4.60 -1.90 -4.08
C ILE A 131 -4.63 -0.99 -5.30
N ASP A 132 -3.47 -0.62 -5.85
CA ASP A 132 -3.37 0.22 -7.04
C ASP A 132 -4.03 -0.46 -8.25
N LYS A 133 -3.78 -1.77 -8.47
CA LYS A 133 -4.45 -2.54 -9.51
C LYS A 133 -5.98 -2.60 -9.32
N ALA A 134 -6.44 -2.71 -8.08
CA ALA A 134 -7.88 -2.69 -7.79
C ALA A 134 -8.49 -1.30 -8.06
N ALA A 135 -7.77 -0.22 -7.74
CA ALA A 135 -8.19 1.15 -8.05
C ALA A 135 -8.25 1.39 -9.57
N ASP A 136 -7.26 0.91 -10.30
CA ASP A 136 -7.20 0.96 -11.76
C ASP A 136 -8.37 0.20 -12.41
N GLN A 137 -8.72 -0.97 -11.84
CA GLN A 137 -9.89 -1.74 -12.27
C GLN A 137 -11.19 -0.93 -12.09
N ILE A 138 -11.40 -0.31 -10.93
CA ILE A 138 -12.58 0.53 -10.65
C ILE A 138 -12.65 1.71 -11.62
N ALA A 139 -11.51 2.33 -11.92
CA ALA A 139 -11.45 3.45 -12.84
C ALA A 139 -11.81 3.02 -14.27
N LEU A 140 -11.33 1.86 -14.72
CA LEU A 140 -11.70 1.31 -16.03
C LEU A 140 -13.19 0.92 -16.07
N GLU A 141 -13.73 0.25 -15.04
CA GLU A 141 -15.17 -0.04 -14.92
C GLU A 141 -16.00 1.23 -15.11
N HIS A 142 -15.64 2.30 -14.38
CA HIS A 142 -16.31 3.59 -14.51
C HIS A 142 -16.22 4.16 -15.93
N ALA A 143 -15.04 4.06 -16.56
CA ALA A 143 -14.85 4.53 -17.93
C ALA A 143 -15.76 3.76 -18.90
N LEU A 144 -15.77 2.43 -18.85
CA LEU A 144 -16.59 1.57 -19.72
C LEU A 144 -18.10 1.78 -19.52
N ALA A 145 -18.53 2.05 -18.30
CA ALA A 145 -19.93 2.37 -18.00
C ALA A 145 -20.35 3.81 -18.42
N SER A 146 -19.39 4.72 -18.53
CA SER A 146 -19.66 6.13 -18.81
C SER A 146 -20.22 6.35 -20.22
N ARG A 147 -21.11 7.35 -20.36
CA ARG A 147 -21.66 7.75 -21.67
C ARG A 147 -20.58 8.19 -22.66
N ARG A 148 -19.48 8.77 -22.16
CA ARG A 148 -18.38 9.30 -22.99
C ARG A 148 -17.68 8.19 -23.79
N TRP A 149 -17.52 7.01 -23.20
CA TRP A 149 -16.72 5.93 -23.78
C TRP A 149 -17.56 4.74 -24.27
N ARG A 150 -18.88 4.77 -24.02
CA ARG A 150 -19.81 3.69 -24.38
C ARG A 150 -19.73 3.27 -25.85
N GLU A 151 -19.80 4.22 -26.78
CA GLU A 151 -19.75 3.91 -28.22
C GLU A 151 -18.40 3.29 -28.61
N ALA A 152 -17.29 3.78 -28.03
CA ALA A 152 -15.98 3.20 -28.29
C ALA A 152 -15.91 1.77 -27.77
N TRP A 153 -16.45 1.52 -26.57
CA TRP A 153 -16.50 0.18 -26.00
C TRP A 153 -17.41 -0.78 -26.78
N GLU A 154 -18.59 -0.32 -27.23
CA GLU A 154 -19.47 -1.08 -28.12
C GLU A 154 -18.77 -1.50 -29.41
N ARG A 155 -18.00 -0.58 -30.03
CA ARG A 155 -17.18 -0.92 -31.20
C ARG A 155 -16.15 -1.99 -30.92
N VAL A 156 -15.46 -1.91 -29.78
CA VAL A 156 -14.48 -2.94 -29.37
C VAL A 156 -15.16 -4.30 -29.24
N ARG A 157 -16.29 -4.38 -28.53
CA ARG A 157 -17.06 -5.63 -28.36
C ARG A 157 -17.51 -6.20 -29.70
N TYR A 158 -18.07 -5.35 -30.57
CA TYR A 158 -18.48 -5.75 -31.92
C TYR A 158 -17.31 -6.33 -32.73
N GLN A 159 -16.15 -5.66 -32.72
CA GLN A 159 -14.98 -6.08 -33.48
C GLN A 159 -14.27 -7.32 -32.94
N VAL A 160 -14.41 -7.64 -31.65
CA VAL A 160 -13.77 -8.81 -31.03
C VAL A 160 -14.61 -10.07 -31.20
N GLY A 161 -15.94 -9.96 -31.19
CA GLY A 161 -16.82 -11.09 -31.46
C GLY A 161 -18.23 -10.98 -30.90
N GLU A 162 -18.77 -9.76 -30.83
CA GLU A 162 -20.10 -9.41 -30.31
C GLU A 162 -20.32 -9.76 -28.83
N ASP A 163 -21.50 -9.46 -28.30
CA ASP A 163 -21.87 -9.79 -26.92
C ASP A 163 -22.21 -11.29 -26.77
N PHE A 164 -22.07 -11.83 -25.57
CA PHE A 164 -22.61 -13.14 -25.23
C PHE A 164 -24.12 -13.04 -24.98
N GLU A 165 -24.88 -14.02 -25.45
CA GLU A 165 -26.32 -14.14 -25.12
C GLU A 165 -26.53 -14.50 -23.65
N GLU A 166 -25.63 -15.31 -23.08
CA GLU A 166 -25.69 -15.71 -21.68
C GLU A 166 -25.16 -14.59 -20.76
N GLU A 167 -26.04 -14.08 -19.90
CA GLU A 167 -25.76 -12.95 -18.99
C GLU A 167 -24.50 -13.19 -18.15
N TRP A 168 -24.31 -14.40 -17.61
CA TRP A 168 -23.16 -14.71 -16.76
C TRP A 168 -21.83 -14.68 -17.54
N ARG A 169 -21.83 -15.10 -18.82
CA ARG A 169 -20.65 -14.99 -19.69
C ARG A 169 -20.37 -13.55 -20.06
N GLN A 170 -21.42 -12.76 -20.32
CA GLN A 170 -21.27 -11.34 -20.61
C GLN A 170 -20.71 -10.57 -19.41
N SER A 171 -21.19 -10.87 -18.20
CA SER A 171 -20.68 -10.28 -16.96
C SER A 171 -19.23 -10.69 -16.68
N LEU A 172 -18.90 -11.96 -16.92
CA LEU A 172 -17.52 -12.46 -16.81
C LEU A 172 -16.58 -11.80 -17.83
N TRP A 173 -17.05 -11.61 -19.06
CA TRP A 173 -16.31 -10.91 -20.10
C TRP A 173 -15.98 -9.47 -19.68
N HIS A 174 -16.98 -8.74 -19.20
CA HIS A 174 -16.80 -7.38 -18.71
C HIS A 174 -15.77 -7.34 -17.57
N SER A 175 -15.95 -8.20 -16.56
CA SER A 175 -15.05 -8.30 -15.40
C SER A 175 -13.61 -8.62 -15.81
N THR A 176 -13.41 -9.52 -16.77
CA THR A 176 -12.08 -9.92 -17.25
C THR A 176 -11.37 -8.76 -17.96
N VAL A 177 -12.12 -7.95 -18.71
CA VAL A 177 -11.60 -6.76 -19.38
C VAL A 177 -11.28 -5.65 -18.39
N GLU A 178 -12.08 -5.48 -17.34
CA GLU A 178 -11.78 -4.52 -16.27
C GLU A 178 -10.47 -4.85 -15.52
N CYS A 179 -10.13 -6.14 -15.39
CA CYS A 179 -8.87 -6.58 -14.80
C CYS A 179 -7.61 -6.14 -15.57
N GLN A 180 -7.78 -5.49 -16.73
CA GLN A 180 -6.67 -4.86 -17.45
C GLN A 180 -6.28 -3.49 -16.86
N GLY A 181 -7.09 -2.93 -15.96
CA GLY A 181 -6.82 -1.64 -15.31
C GLY A 181 -6.78 -0.47 -16.30
N LEU A 182 -6.15 0.64 -15.90
CA LEU A 182 -6.11 1.86 -16.73
C LEU A 182 -5.38 1.67 -18.06
N GLU A 183 -4.42 0.75 -18.16
CA GLU A 183 -3.79 0.40 -19.44
C GLU A 183 -4.82 -0.07 -20.48
N GLY A 184 -5.90 -0.72 -20.03
CA GLY A 184 -7.00 -1.15 -20.88
C GLY A 184 -7.71 0.00 -21.61
N LEU A 185 -7.60 1.25 -21.16
CA LEU A 185 -8.20 2.39 -21.88
C LEU A 185 -7.65 2.54 -23.31
N GLU A 186 -6.42 2.09 -23.55
CA GLU A 186 -5.80 2.13 -24.88
C GLU A 186 -6.65 1.36 -25.91
N MET A 187 -7.33 0.28 -25.50
CA MET A 187 -8.19 -0.54 -26.37
C MET A 187 -9.38 0.23 -26.96
N LEU A 188 -9.78 1.33 -26.31
CA LEU A 188 -10.90 2.17 -26.77
C LEU A 188 -10.52 3.06 -27.96
N THR A 189 -9.22 3.15 -28.27
CA THR A 189 -8.70 3.88 -29.44
C THR A 189 -8.55 2.94 -30.63
N PRO A 190 -8.71 3.41 -31.89
CA PRO A 190 -8.55 2.55 -33.06
C PRO A 190 -7.17 1.89 -33.16
N ALA A 191 -6.09 2.64 -32.91
CA ALA A 191 -4.73 2.11 -32.95
C ALA A 191 -4.44 1.14 -31.80
N GLY A 192 -4.94 1.45 -30.61
CA GLY A 192 -4.78 0.58 -29.44
C GLY A 192 -5.55 -0.72 -29.54
N LEU A 193 -6.73 -0.72 -30.17
CA LEU A 193 -7.51 -1.95 -30.36
C LEU A 193 -6.72 -3.03 -31.09
N GLU A 194 -5.94 -2.70 -32.13
CA GLU A 194 -5.16 -3.71 -32.85
C GLU A 194 -4.10 -4.38 -31.97
N LYS A 195 -3.49 -3.62 -31.05
CA LYS A 195 -2.56 -4.16 -30.05
C LYS A 195 -3.27 -5.09 -29.06
N TRP A 196 -4.47 -4.72 -28.61
CA TRP A 196 -5.23 -5.47 -27.59
C TRP A 196 -6.06 -6.62 -28.16
N ARG A 197 -6.36 -6.62 -29.46
CA ARG A 197 -7.24 -7.59 -30.13
C ARG A 197 -6.86 -9.05 -29.87
N PRO A 198 -5.59 -9.48 -29.96
CA PRO A 198 -5.24 -10.88 -29.68
C PRO A 198 -5.63 -11.33 -28.28
N LYS A 199 -5.33 -10.49 -27.27
CA LYS A 199 -5.63 -10.74 -25.86
C LYS A 199 -7.13 -10.79 -25.60
N LEU A 200 -7.89 -9.86 -26.19
CA LEU A 200 -9.35 -9.83 -26.07
C LEU A 200 -9.98 -11.07 -26.70
N VAL A 201 -9.56 -11.46 -27.91
CA VAL A 201 -10.07 -12.67 -28.57
C VAL A 201 -9.75 -13.93 -27.77
N GLU A 202 -8.54 -14.03 -27.21
CA GLU A 202 -8.15 -15.14 -26.34
C GLU A 202 -9.05 -15.25 -25.11
N MET A 203 -9.19 -14.16 -24.35
CA MET A 203 -10.04 -14.10 -23.16
C MET A 203 -11.50 -14.46 -23.49
N ARG A 204 -12.04 -13.94 -24.61
CA ARG A 204 -13.41 -14.23 -25.05
C ARG A 204 -13.56 -15.72 -25.38
N THR A 205 -12.56 -16.29 -26.06
CA THR A 205 -12.55 -17.71 -26.42
C THR A 205 -12.50 -18.60 -25.19
N GLN A 206 -11.69 -18.26 -24.19
CA GLN A 206 -11.63 -18.98 -22.91
C GLN A 206 -12.99 -18.99 -22.22
N ILE A 207 -13.67 -17.83 -22.14
CA ILE A 207 -15.01 -17.73 -21.54
C ILE A 207 -16.05 -18.53 -22.33
N LYS A 208 -16.02 -18.47 -23.66
CA LYS A 208 -16.92 -19.24 -24.52
C LYS A 208 -16.80 -20.74 -24.28
N ASN A 209 -15.59 -21.21 -23.98
CA ASN A 209 -15.30 -22.63 -23.73
C ASN A 209 -15.62 -23.08 -22.30
N LEU A 210 -16.02 -22.17 -21.40
CA LEU A 210 -16.49 -22.53 -20.06
C LEU A 210 -17.84 -23.26 -20.17
N LYS A 211 -17.86 -24.50 -19.67
CA LYS A 211 -19.04 -25.37 -19.68
C LYS A 211 -20.10 -24.90 -18.68
N GLU A 212 -19.65 -24.37 -17.55
CA GLU A 212 -20.50 -24.01 -16.42
C GLU A 212 -20.07 -22.64 -15.87
N LYS A 213 -21.00 -21.99 -15.17
CA LYS A 213 -20.74 -20.72 -14.48
C LYS A 213 -19.80 -20.97 -13.30
N PRO A 214 -18.74 -20.16 -13.13
CA PRO A 214 -17.87 -20.24 -11.95
C PRO A 214 -18.63 -20.13 -10.63
N GLU A 215 -18.18 -20.83 -9.60
CA GLU A 215 -18.87 -20.82 -8.32
C GLU A 215 -18.85 -19.43 -7.67
N MET A 216 -19.93 -19.14 -6.94
CA MET A 216 -20.02 -17.97 -6.08
C MET A 216 -19.86 -18.41 -4.64
N TYR A 217 -18.95 -17.78 -3.92
CA TYR A 217 -18.78 -18.00 -2.49
C TYR A 217 -19.24 -16.77 -1.71
N ARG A 218 -19.76 -17.03 -0.51
CA ARG A 218 -20.23 -16.00 0.41
C ARG A 218 -19.17 -15.70 1.45
N PHE A 219 -18.82 -14.43 1.60
CA PHE A 219 -17.92 -13.93 2.64
C PHE A 219 -18.65 -12.88 3.48
N GLY A 220 -19.13 -13.29 4.66
CA GLY A 220 -19.95 -12.44 5.52
C GLY A 220 -21.26 -12.01 4.84
N ARG A 221 -21.40 -10.69 4.62
CA ARG A 221 -22.55 -10.07 3.90
C ARG A 221 -22.31 -9.92 2.39
N HIS A 222 -21.11 -10.23 1.91
CA HIS A 222 -20.73 -10.07 0.51
C HIS A 222 -20.66 -11.41 -0.23
N PHE A 223 -20.75 -11.35 -1.56
CA PHE A 223 -20.54 -12.48 -2.45
C PHE A 223 -19.33 -12.16 -3.34
N ALA A 224 -18.52 -13.18 -3.60
CA ALA A 224 -17.41 -13.11 -4.55
C ALA A 224 -17.48 -14.30 -5.49
N PHE A 225 -16.86 -14.15 -6.65
CA PHE A 225 -16.79 -15.20 -7.67
C PHE A 225 -15.39 -15.82 -7.67
N GLU A 226 -15.29 -17.05 -8.17
CA GLU A 226 -14.01 -17.75 -8.33
C GLU A 226 -13.09 -17.13 -9.41
N TYR A 227 -13.63 -16.23 -10.24
CA TYR A 227 -12.82 -15.48 -11.21
C TYR A 227 -12.34 -14.15 -10.62
N PRO A 228 -11.12 -13.70 -10.97
CA PRO A 228 -10.49 -12.55 -10.34
C PRO A 228 -11.28 -11.28 -10.62
N HIS A 229 -11.78 -10.64 -9.55
CA HIS A 229 -12.35 -9.30 -9.58
C HIS A 229 -11.79 -8.54 -8.39
N LEU A 230 -10.55 -8.08 -8.55
CA LEU A 230 -9.72 -7.50 -7.48
C LEU A 230 -10.45 -6.39 -6.72
N ALA A 231 -11.18 -5.51 -7.41
CA ALA A 231 -11.98 -4.47 -6.78
C ALA A 231 -13.04 -5.01 -5.80
N LYS A 232 -13.79 -6.05 -6.20
CA LYS A 232 -14.78 -6.70 -5.33
C LYS A 232 -14.13 -7.46 -4.19
N GLU A 233 -13.00 -8.11 -4.44
CA GLU A 233 -12.22 -8.82 -3.40
C GLU A 233 -11.69 -7.85 -2.33
N VAL A 234 -11.22 -6.67 -2.73
CA VAL A 234 -10.82 -5.59 -1.81
C VAL A 234 -12.04 -5.09 -1.02
N LEU A 235 -13.18 -4.85 -1.67
CA LEU A 235 -14.41 -4.43 -0.98
C LEU A 235 -14.93 -5.48 0.01
N VAL A 236 -14.89 -6.77 -0.35
CA VAL A 236 -15.23 -7.89 0.54
C VAL A 236 -14.32 -7.88 1.77
N SER A 237 -13.02 -7.65 1.56
CA SER A 237 -12.03 -7.59 2.64
C SER A 237 -12.28 -6.40 3.58
N ILE A 238 -12.66 -5.24 3.03
CA ILE A 238 -12.99 -4.04 3.82
C ILE A 238 -14.33 -4.23 4.58
N GLY A 239 -15.35 -4.77 3.91
CA GLY A 239 -16.69 -4.97 4.46
C GLY A 239 -16.77 -6.08 5.50
N GLY A 240 -15.87 -7.07 5.47
CA GLY A 240 -15.77 -8.14 6.45
C GLY A 240 -15.45 -7.68 7.88
N TYR A 241 -14.84 -6.50 8.05
CA TYR A 241 -14.56 -5.92 9.37
C TYR A 241 -15.77 -5.19 9.98
N GLY A 242 -16.88 -5.06 9.24
CA GLY A 242 -18.03 -4.24 9.62
C GLY A 242 -19.19 -4.95 10.34
N SER A 243 -19.11 -6.25 10.66
CA SER A 243 -20.21 -6.89 11.40
C SER A 243 -19.76 -8.04 12.30
N ASN A 244 -19.38 -7.70 13.53
CA ASN A 244 -19.50 -8.59 14.68
C ASN A 244 -19.81 -7.82 15.98
N ARG A 245 -20.52 -6.68 15.87
CA ARG A 245 -21.23 -6.00 16.96
C ARG A 245 -22.47 -5.31 16.42
#